data_AF-A0A7W0WZZ1-F1
#
_entry.id   AF-A0A7W0WZZ1-F1
#
_cell.length_a   1.000
_cell.length_b   1.000
_cell.length_c   1.000
_cell.angle_alpha   90.00
_cell.angle_beta   90.00
_cell.angle_gamma   90.00
#
_symmetry.space_group_name_H-M   'P 1'
#
loop_
_entity.id
_entity.type
_entity.pdbx_description
1 polymer ?
#
loop_
_entity_poly.entity_id
_entity_poly.type
_entity_poly.pdbx_seq_one_letter_code
_entity_poly.pdbx_strand_id
1 'polypeptide(L)' 'MLAHTRVTNLVERTAAAPKAEPASAADDAVEIAFWNSIKDDVNPATFGAYLSRFPSGAFAELARIRRQELGAQRT' A
#
# COMPACT_ATOMS: atom_id res chain seq x y z
N MET A 1 -6.13 43.73 44.08
CA MET A 1 -6.87 42.69 43.34
C MET A 1 -6.09 42.45 42.05
N LEU A 2 -5.20 41.46 42.09
CA LEU A 2 -5.28 40.19 41.34
C LEU A 2 -4.44 40.26 40.05
N ALA A 3 -3.27 39.60 40.13
CA ALA A 3 -2.55 39.05 38.98
C ALA A 3 -3.37 37.91 38.35
N HIS A 4 -2.74 37.13 37.46
CA HIS A 4 -3.22 35.94 36.71
C HIS A 4 -3.83 36.31 35.34
N THR A 5 -3.47 35.71 34.20
CA THR A 5 -2.58 34.59 33.90
C THR A 5 -2.39 34.51 32.38
N ARG A 6 -1.19 34.06 32.02
CA ARG A 6 -0.68 33.54 30.74
C ARG A 6 -1.69 32.95 29.74
N VAL A 7 -1.36 33.20 28.46
CA VAL A 7 -1.26 32.21 27.37
C VAL A 7 -2.45 31.26 27.30
N THR A 8 -3.44 31.60 26.47
CA THR A 8 -4.34 30.62 25.87
C THR A 8 -3.58 29.80 24.82
N ASN A 9 -2.58 29.05 25.26
CA ASN A 9 -2.14 27.82 24.60
C ASN A 9 -3.14 26.75 25.03
N LEU A 10 -4.28 26.72 24.35
CA LEU A 10 -5.20 25.61 24.42
C LEU A 10 -4.56 24.46 23.64
N VAL A 11 -3.69 23.74 24.34
CA VAL A 11 -3.40 22.34 24.09
C VAL A 11 -4.67 21.54 24.36
N GLU A 12 -5.65 21.65 23.47
CA GLU A 12 -6.58 20.55 23.29
C GLU A 12 -5.86 19.52 22.44
N ARG A 13 -5.05 18.71 23.13
CA ARG A 13 -4.70 17.36 22.71
C ARG A 13 -6.02 16.57 22.60
N THR A 14 -6.74 16.75 21.51
CA THR A 14 -7.51 15.65 20.97
C THR A 14 -6.49 14.66 20.43
N ALA A 15 -6.34 13.56 21.16
CA ALA A 15 -5.84 12.31 20.62
C ALA A 15 -6.79 11.88 19.49
N ALA A 16 -6.59 12.45 18.30
CA ALA A 16 -7.17 11.94 17.08
C ALA A 16 -6.20 10.90 16.52
N ALA A 17 -6.76 9.71 16.27
CA ALA A 17 -6.22 8.54 15.59
C ALA A 17 -5.18 8.87 14.50
N PRO A 18 -4.23 7.96 14.19
CA PRO A 18 -3.23 8.22 13.18
C PRO A 18 -3.94 8.56 11.89
N LYS A 19 -3.85 9.84 11.52
CA LYS A 19 -3.82 10.39 10.19
C LYS A 19 -4.00 9.31 9.11
N ALA A 20 -5.25 9.02 8.75
CA ALA A 20 -5.59 8.44 7.46
C ALA A 20 -5.30 9.53 6.41
N GLU A 21 -4.01 9.73 6.17
CA GLU A 21 -3.47 10.48 5.04
C GLU A 21 -3.85 9.78 3.73
N PRO A 22 -3.75 10.46 2.58
CA PRO A 22 -4.06 9.90 1.24
C PRO A 22 -3.07 8.82 0.78
N ALA A 23 -2.45 8.08 1.71
CA ALA A 23 -1.52 6.98 1.44
C ALA A 23 -2.15 5.98 0.47
N SER A 24 -3.40 5.56 0.69
CA SER A 24 -4.07 4.58 -0.16
C SER A 24 -4.02 4.92 -1.65
N ALA A 25 -4.34 6.16 -2.05
CA ALA A 25 -4.35 6.52 -3.47
C ALA A 25 -2.95 6.54 -4.11
N ALA A 26 -1.90 6.89 -3.34
CA ALA A 26 -0.53 6.82 -3.81
C ALA A 26 -0.04 5.36 -3.90
N ASP A 27 -0.41 4.54 -2.91
CA ASP A 27 -0.13 3.10 -2.90
C ASP A 27 -0.84 2.39 -4.06
N ASP A 28 -2.09 2.74 -4.37
CA ASP A 28 -2.86 2.26 -5.52
C ASP A 28 -2.18 2.63 -6.85
N ALA A 29 -1.72 3.88 -7.00
CA ALA A 29 -1.03 4.32 -8.21
C ALA A 29 0.30 3.58 -8.42
N VAL A 30 1.06 3.35 -7.33
CA VAL A 30 2.30 2.57 -7.36
C VAL A 30 2.02 1.11 -7.70
N GLU A 31 0.96 0.53 -7.13
CA GLU A 31 0.53 -0.82 -7.42
C GLU A 31 0.13 -0.99 -8.90
N ILE A 32 -0.69 -0.08 -9.43
CA ILE A 32 -1.11 -0.08 -10.85
C ILE A 32 0.10 0.04 -11.77
N ALA A 33 1.05 0.95 -11.48
CA ALA A 33 2.26 1.11 -12.28
C ALA A 33 3.13 -0.15 -12.28
N PHE A 34 3.26 -0.79 -11.11
CA PHE A 34 3.99 -2.04 -10.98
C PHE A 34 3.29 -3.16 -11.77
N TRP A 35 1.99 -3.35 -11.56
CA TRP A 35 1.20 -4.36 -12.27
C TRP A 35 1.29 -4.20 -13.78
N ASN A 36 1.15 -2.99 -14.31
CA ASN A 36 1.28 -2.72 -15.75
C ASN A 36 2.66 -3.09 -16.31
N SER A 37 3.71 -2.98 -15.50
CA SER A 37 5.08 -3.32 -15.91
C SER A 37 5.33 -4.83 -15.93
N ILE A 38 4.56 -5.62 -15.19
CA ILE A 38 4.81 -7.07 -15.01
C ILE A 38 3.72 -7.98 -15.59
N LYS A 39 2.53 -7.46 -15.90
CA LYS A 39 1.36 -8.28 -16.30
C LYS A 39 1.59 -9.09 -17.57
N ASP A 40 2.43 -8.59 -18.48
CA ASP A 40 2.80 -9.24 -19.75
C ASP A 40 4.10 -10.06 -19.63
N ASP A 41 4.75 -10.04 -18.46
CA ASP A 41 5.99 -10.78 -18.21
C ASP A 41 5.71 -12.30 -18.11
N VAL A 42 6.65 -13.11 -18.57
CA VAL A 42 6.55 -14.58 -18.58
C VAL A 42 7.36 -15.25 -17.48
N ASN A 43 8.00 -14.46 -16.62
CA ASN A 43 8.77 -14.98 -15.50
C ASN A 43 7.89 -15.09 -14.24
N PRO A 44 7.66 -16.31 -13.70
CA PRO A 44 6.87 -16.49 -12.48
C PRO A 44 7.47 -15.76 -11.26
N ALA A 45 8.78 -15.47 -11.26
CA ALA A 45 9.44 -14.72 -10.18
C ALA A 45 8.94 -13.27 -10.10
N THR A 46 8.60 -12.65 -11.23
CA THR A 46 8.13 -11.25 -11.30
C THR A 46 6.82 -11.06 -10.53
N PHE A 47 5.90 -12.02 -10.68
CA PHE A 47 4.64 -12.07 -9.92
C PHE A 47 4.88 -12.38 -8.43
N GLY A 48 5.90 -13.17 -8.10
CA GLY A 48 6.33 -13.38 -6.71
C GLY A 48 6.78 -12.10 -6.03
N ALA A 49 7.54 -11.25 -6.74
CA ALA A 49 7.95 -9.94 -6.23
C ALA A 49 6.75 -9.01 -6.00
N TYR A 50 5.78 -8.98 -6.92
CA TYR A 50 4.51 -8.26 -6.72
C TYR A 50 3.81 -8.70 -5.44
N LEU A 51 3.64 -10.02 -5.24
CA LEU A 51 2.97 -10.57 -4.05
C LEU A 51 3.71 -10.29 -2.75
N SER A 52 5.04 -10.20 -2.79
CA SER A 52 5.83 -9.83 -1.61
C SER A 52 5.64 -8.37 -1.21
N ARG A 53 5.37 -7.49 -2.19
CA ARG A 53 5.21 -6.05 -1.97
C ARG A 53 3.75 -5.67 -1.70
N PHE A 54 2.82 -6.33 -2.38
CA PHE A 54 1.38 -6.12 -2.29
C PHE A 54 0.67 -7.43 -1.93
N PRO A 55 0.86 -7.96 -0.70
CA PRO A 55 0.30 -9.26 -0.29
C PRO A 55 -1.23 -9.27 -0.25
N SER A 56 -1.83 -8.10 -0.07
CA SER A 56 -3.28 -7.85 -0.08
C SER A 56 -3.67 -6.80 -1.13
N GLY A 57 -2.86 -6.63 -2.17
CA GLY A 57 -3.12 -5.71 -3.28
C GLY A 57 -4.30 -6.14 -4.15
N ALA A 58 -4.82 -5.22 -4.96
CA ALA A 58 -5.95 -5.46 -5.83
C ALA A 58 -5.67 -6.55 -6.88
N PHE A 59 -4.42 -6.69 -7.33
CA PHE A 59 -4.01 -7.71 -8.30
C PHE A 59 -3.35 -8.94 -7.66
N ALA A 60 -3.39 -9.11 -6.32
CA ALA A 60 -2.74 -10.23 -5.63
C ALA A 60 -3.25 -11.60 -6.11
N GLU A 61 -4.56 -11.77 -6.26
CA GLU A 61 -5.12 -13.03 -6.76
C GLU A 61 -4.68 -13.31 -8.21
N LEU A 62 -4.69 -12.30 -9.08
CA LEU A 62 -4.24 -12.44 -10.47
C LEU A 62 -2.75 -12.80 -10.56
N ALA A 63 -1.90 -12.17 -9.74
CA ALA A 63 -0.48 -12.49 -9.69
C ALA A 63 -0.23 -13.93 -9.21
N ARG A 64 -1.02 -14.45 -8.26
CA ARG A 64 -0.94 -15.85 -7.81
C ARG A 64 -1.29 -16.80 -8.94
N ILE A 65 -2.37 -16.55 -9.66
CA ILE A 65 -2.81 -17.36 -10.81
C ILE A 65 -1.72 -17.34 -11.88
N ARG A 66 -1.24 -16.17 -12.29
CA ARG A 66 -0.24 -16.04 -13.34
C ARG A 66 1.07 -16.75 -13.01
N ARG A 67 1.52 -16.67 -11.75
CA ARG A 67 2.68 -17.42 -11.26
C ARG A 67 2.50 -18.93 -11.34
N GLN A 68 1.31 -19.44 -10.98
CA GLN A 68 0.97 -20.87 -11.05
C GLN A 68 0.93 -21.34 -12.50
N GLU A 69 0.27 -20.60 -13.39
CA GLU A 69 0.21 -20.89 -14.83
C GLU A 69 1.62 -21.02 -15.43
N LEU A 70 2.46 -20.01 -15.24
CA LEU A 70 3.82 -19.99 -15.78
C LEU A 70 4.72 -21.06 -15.15
N GLY A 71 4.45 -21.47 -13.90
CA GLY A 71 5.12 -22.60 -13.26
C GLY A 71 4.71 -23.95 -13.87
N ALA A 72 3.42 -24.12 -14.18
CA ALA A 72 2.87 -25.33 -14.77
C ALA A 72 3.22 -25.49 -16.27
N GLN A 73 3.46 -24.40 -16.99
CA GLN A 73 3.86 -24.42 -18.40
C GLN A 73 5.31 -24.87 -18.66
N ARG A 74 6.10 -25.11 -17.59
CA ARG A 74 7.51 -25.51 -17.69
C ARG A 74 7.76 -27.00 -17.40
N THR A 75 6.70 -27.79 -17.27
CA THR A 75 6.73 -29.26 -17.12
C THR A 75 6.10 -29.91 -18.34
#